data_AF-A0A7S4FDK5-F1
#
_entry.id   AF-A0A7S4FDK5-F1
#
_cell.length_a   1.000
_cell.length_b   1.000
_cell.length_c   1.000
_cell.angle_alpha   90.00
_cell.angle_beta   90.00
_cell.angle_gamma   90.00
#
_symmetry.space_group_name_H-M   'P 1'
#
loop_
_entity.id
_entity.type
_entity.pdbx_description
1 polymer ?
#
loop_
_entity_poly.entity_id
_entity_poly.type
_entity_poly.pdbx_seq_one_letter_code
_entity_poly.pdbx_strand_id
1 'polypeptide(L)'
;APRAPAMPPPSDALGLLQKAVAAIDSHFAQADVPGTTKRLDQLGNDQSNKEIAVLVRGQLCTALSRVLLHGFKSFKLIGRYHIWDFVQQACDAHQLRIQKGGGTSEAERTMAKAVADVNHLSGEAGPANNPNIKFRSFVCSGLNNGMMHEWICVMTADADTMGKFYEAWAFVRLSDDTVKQMTRALAPLANHKFALSLDYETSRWDLH
;
A
#
# COMPACT_ATOMS: atom_id res chain seq x y z
N ALA A 1 26.28 21.36 3.69
CA ALA A 1 25.04 20.68 3.26
C ALA A 1 24.14 20.51 4.48
N PRO A 2 22.84 20.83 4.42
CA PRO A 2 21.94 20.57 5.53
C PRO A 2 21.84 19.04 5.70
N ARG A 3 21.99 18.59 6.94
CA ARG A 3 21.93 17.18 7.32
C ARG A 3 20.50 16.71 7.15
N ALA A 4 20.27 15.73 6.27
CA ALA A 4 18.95 15.15 6.05
C ALA A 4 18.34 14.68 7.38
N PRO A 5 17.00 14.83 7.58
CA PRO A 5 16.34 14.33 8.77
C PRO A 5 16.56 12.81 8.92
N ALA A 6 16.76 12.36 10.15
CA ALA A 6 17.04 10.97 10.50
C ALA A 6 15.80 10.09 10.31
N MET A 7 15.44 9.79 9.06
CA MET A 7 14.62 8.63 8.75
C MET A 7 15.46 7.37 9.03
N PRO A 8 14.85 6.28 9.54
CA PRO A 8 15.56 5.03 9.73
C PRO A 8 16.20 4.61 8.40
N PRO A 9 17.41 4.01 8.43
CA PRO A 9 18.06 3.53 7.23
C PRO A 9 17.14 2.53 6.50
N PRO A 10 17.22 2.44 5.16
CA PRO A 10 16.28 1.62 4.39
C PRO A 10 16.19 0.14 4.83
N SER A 11 17.30 -0.40 5.35
CA SER A 11 17.38 -1.75 5.92
C SER A 11 16.39 -1.96 7.06
N ASP A 12 16.19 -0.95 7.91
CA ASP A 12 15.33 -1.06 9.08
C ASP A 12 13.85 -0.99 8.66
N ALA A 13 13.53 -0.14 7.68
CA ALA A 13 12.17 -0.02 7.15
C ALA A 13 11.74 -1.30 6.40
N LEU A 14 12.63 -1.87 5.58
CA LEU A 14 12.36 -3.14 4.88
C LEU A 14 12.20 -4.31 5.87
N GLY A 15 13.03 -4.37 6.91
CA GLY A 15 12.91 -5.37 7.97
C GLY A 15 11.59 -5.28 8.72
N LEU A 16 11.07 -4.08 8.97
CA LEU A 16 9.73 -3.89 9.54
C LEU A 16 8.62 -4.37 8.60
N LEU A 17 8.76 -4.14 7.29
CA LEU A 17 7.81 -4.63 6.30
C LEU A 17 7.77 -6.16 6.29
N GLN A 18 8.93 -6.80 6.28
CA GLN A 18 9.05 -8.27 6.35
C GLN A 18 8.43 -8.83 7.63
N LYS A 19 8.64 -8.19 8.78
CA LYS A 19 8.01 -8.60 10.04
C LYS A 19 6.49 -8.48 9.99
N ALA A 20 5.96 -7.41 9.40
CA ALA A 20 4.51 -7.24 9.25
C ALA A 20 3.89 -8.30 8.33
N VAL A 21 4.59 -8.66 7.24
CA VAL A 21 4.17 -9.75 6.34
C VAL A 21 4.18 -11.09 7.10
N ALA A 22 5.26 -11.40 7.82
CA ALA A 22 5.36 -12.64 8.59
C ALA A 22 4.29 -12.76 9.69
N ALA A 23 3.87 -11.64 10.29
CA ALA A 23 2.78 -11.62 11.25
C ALA A 23 1.43 -11.99 10.60
N ILE A 24 1.17 -11.52 9.38
CA ILE A 24 -0.01 -11.90 8.61
C ILE A 24 0.06 -13.37 8.19
N ASP A 25 1.22 -13.86 7.74
CA ASP A 25 1.40 -15.28 7.43
C ASP A 25 1.11 -16.17 8.64
N SER A 26 1.65 -15.79 9.80
CA SER A 26 1.42 -16.48 11.07
C SER A 26 -0.06 -16.45 11.49
N HIS A 27 -0.79 -15.40 11.14
CA HIS A 27 -2.22 -15.28 11.38
C HIS A 27 -3.02 -16.31 10.55
N PHE A 28 -2.71 -16.45 9.26
CA PHE A 28 -3.38 -17.43 8.40
C PHE A 28 -3.00 -18.88 8.75
N ALA A 29 -1.77 -19.12 9.21
CA ALA A 29 -1.32 -20.45 9.66
C ALA A 29 -2.12 -21.01 10.85
N GLN A 30 -2.91 -20.17 11.54
CA GLN A 30 -3.81 -20.63 12.61
C GLN A 30 -4.93 -21.56 12.10
N ALA A 31 -5.20 -21.58 10.78
CA ALA A 31 -6.11 -22.54 10.15
C ALA A 31 -5.49 -23.93 9.95
N ASP A 32 -4.16 -24.04 9.98
CA ASP A 32 -3.44 -25.31 9.77
C ASP A 32 -3.16 -26.06 11.10
N VAL A 33 -3.47 -25.43 12.24
CA VAL A 33 -3.25 -26.04 13.56
C VAL A 33 -4.22 -27.22 13.76
N PRO A 34 -3.73 -28.44 14.05
CA PRO A 34 -4.60 -29.60 14.26
C PRO A 34 -5.67 -29.33 15.35
N GLY A 35 -6.93 -29.63 15.03
CA GLY A 35 -8.07 -29.43 15.94
C GLY A 35 -8.63 -28.00 15.99
N THR A 36 -8.11 -27.06 15.20
CA THR A 36 -8.65 -25.70 15.07
C THR A 36 -10.00 -25.70 14.35
N THR A 37 -10.87 -24.76 14.71
CA THR A 37 -12.12 -24.44 13.97
C THR A 37 -11.97 -23.21 13.09
N LYS A 38 -10.81 -22.55 13.11
CA LYS A 38 -10.53 -21.33 12.35
C LYS A 38 -10.46 -21.67 10.86
N ARG A 39 -11.18 -20.89 10.05
CA ARG A 39 -11.20 -21.06 8.59
C ARG A 39 -10.55 -19.87 7.89
N LEU A 40 -9.86 -20.14 6.77
CA LEU A 40 -9.15 -19.11 5.99
C LEU A 40 -10.07 -17.97 5.54
N ASP A 41 -11.32 -18.27 5.14
CA ASP A 41 -12.32 -17.27 4.72
C ASP A 41 -12.67 -16.29 5.85
N GLN A 42 -12.66 -16.76 7.10
CA GLN A 42 -12.93 -15.94 8.27
C GLN A 42 -11.68 -15.20 8.77
N LEU A 43 -10.50 -15.82 8.69
CA LEU A 43 -9.25 -15.22 9.12
C LEU A 43 -8.88 -13.99 8.29
N GLY A 44 -9.18 -13.99 6.98
CA GLY A 44 -8.91 -12.86 6.07
C GLY A 44 -10.01 -11.80 5.98
N ASN A 45 -11.13 -11.98 6.68
CA ASN A 45 -12.30 -11.11 6.58
C ASN A 45 -12.40 -10.18 7.79
N ASP A 46 -12.27 -8.87 7.59
CA ASP A 46 -12.26 -7.90 8.69
C ASP A 46 -13.63 -7.59 9.32
N GLN A 47 -14.72 -8.04 8.69
CA GLN A 47 -16.05 -8.03 9.31
C GLN A 47 -16.22 -9.19 10.29
N SER A 48 -15.55 -10.32 10.03
CA SER A 48 -15.61 -11.52 10.89
C SER A 48 -14.48 -11.56 11.92
N ASN A 49 -13.32 -10.99 11.60
CA ASN A 49 -12.13 -11.02 12.44
C ASN A 49 -11.42 -9.66 12.46
N LYS A 50 -11.56 -8.93 13.57
CA LYS A 50 -10.93 -7.61 13.74
C LYS A 50 -9.40 -7.67 13.81
N GLU A 51 -8.81 -8.82 14.15
CA GLU A 51 -7.35 -8.98 14.23
C GLU A 51 -6.68 -8.73 12.88
N ILE A 52 -7.29 -9.21 11.78
CA ILE A 52 -6.74 -8.96 10.44
C ILE A 52 -6.75 -7.48 10.07
N ALA A 53 -7.72 -6.71 10.57
CA ALA A 53 -7.74 -5.26 10.38
C ALA A 53 -6.56 -4.59 11.10
N VAL A 54 -6.23 -5.03 12.32
CA VAL A 54 -5.09 -4.51 13.09
C VAL A 54 -3.76 -4.85 12.41
N LEU A 55 -3.58 -6.11 11.97
CA LEU A 55 -2.36 -6.54 11.28
C LEU A 55 -2.16 -5.77 9.98
N VAL A 56 -3.19 -5.65 9.14
CA VAL A 56 -3.08 -4.96 7.86
C VAL A 56 -2.96 -3.44 8.05
N ARG A 57 -3.93 -2.80 8.71
CA ARG A 57 -4.00 -1.32 8.76
C ARG A 57 -3.03 -0.72 9.76
N GLY A 58 -2.83 -1.38 10.90
CA GLY A 58 -1.95 -0.92 11.96
C GLY A 58 -0.49 -1.23 11.68
N GLN A 59 -0.18 -2.45 11.23
CA GLN A 59 1.22 -2.90 11.09
C GLN A 59 1.70 -2.84 9.64
N LEU A 60 1.08 -3.56 8.71
CA LEU A 60 1.54 -3.63 7.32
C LEU A 60 1.52 -2.25 6.65
N CYS A 61 0.42 -1.50 6.72
CA CYS A 61 0.33 -0.17 6.14
C CYS A 61 1.34 0.81 6.75
N THR A 62 1.58 0.72 8.06
CA THR A 62 2.61 1.54 8.73
C THR A 62 4.01 1.16 8.28
N ALA A 63 4.31 -0.12 8.13
CA ALA A 63 5.61 -0.57 7.67
C ALA A 63 5.86 -0.22 6.21
N LEU A 64 4.86 -0.43 5.34
CA LEU A 64 4.93 -0.08 3.93
C LEU A 64 5.08 1.43 3.73
N SER A 65 4.33 2.24 4.48
CA SER A 65 4.47 3.70 4.41
C SER A 65 5.86 4.16 4.84
N ARG A 66 6.48 3.54 5.84
CA ARG A 66 7.87 3.85 6.23
C ARG A 66 8.86 3.62 5.10
N VAL A 67 8.71 2.53 4.34
CA VAL A 67 9.57 2.25 3.18
C VAL A 67 9.32 3.29 2.08
N LEU A 68 8.06 3.57 1.75
CA LEU A 68 7.67 4.56 0.74
C LEU A 68 7.98 6.01 1.15
N LEU A 69 8.15 6.31 2.44
CA LEU A 69 8.52 7.65 2.90
C LEU A 69 10.04 7.89 2.86
N HIS A 70 10.86 6.85 2.69
CA HIS A 70 12.31 7.00 2.65
C HIS A 70 12.75 7.81 1.42
N GLY A 71 13.17 9.06 1.65
CA GLY A 71 13.54 9.99 0.58
C GLY A 71 12.35 10.57 -0.17
N PHE A 72 11.15 10.53 0.41
CA PHE A 72 9.97 11.15 -0.16
C PHE A 72 10.04 12.68 -0.02
N LYS A 73 9.81 13.39 -1.12
CA LYS A 73 9.81 14.85 -1.17
C LYS A 73 8.55 15.38 -0.52
N SER A 74 8.69 16.33 0.39
CA SER A 74 7.57 16.86 1.17
C SER A 74 7.07 18.22 0.71
N PHE A 75 7.57 18.80 -0.38
CA PHE A 75 7.23 20.17 -0.81
C PHE A 75 6.34 20.23 -2.06
N LYS A 76 5.14 20.80 -1.93
CA LYS A 76 4.42 21.46 -3.03
C LYS A 76 4.73 22.98 -2.98
N LEU A 77 4.43 23.72 -4.06
CA LEU A 77 4.40 25.21 -4.01
C LEU A 77 3.45 25.72 -2.90
N ILE A 78 2.41 24.94 -2.58
CA ILE A 78 1.50 25.11 -1.43
C ILE A 78 1.19 23.71 -0.84
N GLY A 79 1.52 23.49 0.44
CA GLY A 79 1.24 22.24 1.17
C GLY A 79 2.34 21.16 1.05
N ARG A 80 2.10 19.98 1.64
CA ARG A 80 3.03 18.83 1.58
C ARG A 80 2.50 17.74 0.64
N TYR A 81 3.38 17.05 -0.08
CA TYR A 81 3.01 15.83 -0.78
C TYR A 81 2.69 14.72 0.23
N HIS A 82 1.64 13.96 -0.04
CA HIS A 82 1.31 12.72 0.64
C HIS A 82 1.62 11.51 -0.25
N ILE A 83 1.83 10.32 0.34
CA ILE A 83 1.98 9.06 -0.42
C ILE A 83 0.78 8.83 -1.35
N TRP A 84 -0.39 9.32 -0.96
CA TRP A 84 -1.61 9.21 -1.78
C TRP A 84 -1.51 10.05 -3.06
N ASP A 85 -0.94 11.25 -3.01
CA ASP A 85 -0.67 12.04 -4.22
C ASP A 85 0.23 11.28 -5.21
N PHE A 86 1.21 10.54 -4.68
CA PHE A 86 2.11 9.70 -5.49
C PHE A 86 1.36 8.53 -6.13
N VAL A 87 0.53 7.81 -5.37
CA VAL A 87 -0.31 6.71 -5.90
C VAL A 87 -1.21 7.21 -7.04
N GLN A 88 -1.87 8.36 -6.84
CA GLN A 88 -2.74 8.95 -7.87
C GLN A 88 -1.95 9.30 -9.13
N GLN A 89 -0.84 10.01 -9.00
CA GLN A 89 -0.07 10.43 -10.18
C GLN A 89 0.60 9.27 -10.90
N ALA A 90 1.03 8.23 -10.18
CA ALA A 90 1.53 7.02 -10.83
C ALA A 90 0.42 6.33 -11.66
N CYS A 91 -0.80 6.28 -11.13
CA CYS A 91 -1.97 5.79 -11.87
C CYS A 91 -2.26 6.65 -13.11
N ASP A 92 -2.28 7.98 -12.96
CA ASP A 92 -2.54 8.92 -14.07
C ASP A 92 -1.49 8.79 -15.19
N ALA A 93 -0.21 8.63 -14.82
CA ALA A 93 0.88 8.43 -15.78
C ALA A 93 0.66 7.18 -16.65
N HIS A 94 0.24 6.06 -16.03
CA HIS A 94 -0.08 4.82 -16.76
C HIS A 94 -1.32 4.95 -17.62
N GLN A 95 -2.37 5.60 -17.12
CA GLN A 95 -3.57 5.86 -17.92
C GLN A 95 -3.26 6.72 -19.15
N LEU A 96 -2.42 7.77 -19.00
CA LEU A 96 -1.98 8.59 -20.11
C LEU A 96 -1.13 7.78 -21.11
N ARG A 97 -0.25 6.90 -20.64
CA ARG A 97 0.53 5.99 -21.48
C ARG A 97 -0.39 5.06 -22.30
N ILE A 98 -1.43 4.51 -21.68
CA ILE A 98 -2.43 3.65 -22.34
C ILE A 98 -3.22 4.45 -23.38
N GLN A 99 -3.67 5.67 -23.05
CA GLN A 99 -4.37 6.56 -23.99
C GLN A 99 -3.52 6.88 -25.24
N LYS A 100 -2.19 6.94 -25.09
CA LYS A 100 -1.24 7.13 -26.19
C LYS A 100 -0.95 5.84 -26.99
N GLY A 101 -1.72 4.78 -26.79
CA GLY A 101 -1.59 3.51 -27.51
C GLY A 101 -0.68 2.47 -26.82
N GLY A 102 -0.26 2.71 -25.58
CA GLY A 102 0.47 1.72 -24.79
C GLY A 102 -0.41 0.54 -24.36
N GLY A 103 0.17 -0.65 -24.26
CA GLY A 103 -0.51 -1.82 -23.70
C GLY A 103 -0.84 -1.65 -22.21
N THR A 104 -1.80 -2.42 -21.71
CA THR A 104 -2.22 -2.41 -20.29
C THR A 104 -2.07 -3.78 -19.66
N SER A 105 -1.37 -3.84 -18.54
CA SER A 105 -1.25 -5.03 -17.69
C SER A 105 -2.46 -5.18 -16.76
N GLU A 106 -2.65 -6.37 -16.19
CA GLU A 106 -3.70 -6.59 -15.18
C GLU A 106 -3.48 -5.77 -13.91
N ALA A 107 -2.23 -5.66 -13.45
CA ALA A 107 -1.86 -4.82 -12.31
C ALA A 107 -2.26 -3.36 -12.53
N GLU A 108 -2.00 -2.79 -13.70
CA GLU A 108 -2.40 -1.40 -14.02
C GLU A 108 -3.91 -1.22 -14.02
N ARG A 109 -4.67 -2.15 -14.61
CA ARG A 109 -6.14 -2.07 -14.64
C ARG A 109 -6.74 -2.16 -13.24
N THR A 110 -6.29 -3.13 -12.45
CA THR A 110 -6.81 -3.35 -11.09
C THR A 110 -6.41 -2.22 -10.14
N MET A 111 -5.18 -1.69 -10.27
CA MET A 111 -4.74 -0.52 -9.52
C MET A 111 -5.57 0.72 -9.86
N ALA A 112 -5.81 0.98 -11.14
CA ALA A 112 -6.63 2.13 -11.58
C ALA A 112 -8.06 2.05 -11.04
N LYS A 113 -8.66 0.85 -11.08
CA LYS A 113 -9.97 0.62 -10.45
C LYS A 113 -9.93 0.90 -8.95
N ALA A 114 -8.92 0.40 -8.24
CA ALA A 114 -8.79 0.62 -6.81
C ALA A 114 -8.62 2.11 -6.43
N VAL A 115 -7.85 2.87 -7.21
CA VAL A 115 -7.72 4.32 -7.01
C VAL A 115 -9.07 5.04 -7.20
N ALA A 116 -9.84 4.66 -8.22
CA ALA A 116 -11.18 5.21 -8.44
C ALA A 116 -12.14 4.87 -7.29
N ASP A 117 -12.18 3.61 -6.86
CA ASP A 117 -13.05 3.14 -5.78
C ASP A 117 -12.72 3.86 -4.45
N VAL A 118 -11.44 3.99 -4.10
CA VAL A 118 -11.01 4.69 -2.88
C VAL A 118 -11.38 6.18 -2.92
N ASN A 119 -11.22 6.84 -4.07
CA ASN A 119 -11.59 8.24 -4.22
C ASN A 119 -13.11 8.44 -4.11
N HIS A 120 -13.92 7.53 -4.65
CA HIS A 120 -15.37 7.56 -4.50
C HIS A 120 -15.78 7.45 -3.02
N LEU A 121 -15.23 6.47 -2.30
CA LEU A 121 -15.58 6.21 -0.90
C LEU A 121 -15.27 7.37 0.06
N SER A 122 -14.28 8.19 -0.28
CA SER A 122 -13.81 9.26 0.60
C SER A 122 -14.65 10.54 0.53
N GLY A 123 -15.57 10.63 -0.45
CA GLY A 123 -16.31 11.86 -0.76
C GLY A 123 -15.41 13.03 -1.17
N GLU A 124 -16.03 14.19 -1.41
CA GLU A 124 -15.31 15.40 -1.85
C GLU A 124 -14.72 16.21 -0.68
N ALA A 125 -15.32 16.15 0.52
CA ALA A 125 -14.91 16.93 1.69
C ALA A 125 -15.18 16.20 3.02
N GLY A 126 -14.47 16.60 4.08
CA GLY A 126 -14.65 16.11 5.45
C GLY A 126 -13.59 15.10 5.91
N PRO A 127 -13.74 14.53 7.12
CA PRO A 127 -12.79 13.60 7.71
C PRO A 127 -12.53 12.33 6.88
N ALA A 128 -13.49 11.93 6.05
CA ALA A 128 -13.37 10.82 5.10
C ALA A 128 -12.38 11.11 3.97
N ASN A 129 -12.12 12.38 3.63
CA ASN A 129 -11.09 12.81 2.68
C ASN A 129 -9.70 12.91 3.33
N ASN A 130 -9.33 11.90 4.13
CA ASN A 130 -8.02 11.81 4.77
C ASN A 130 -7.08 10.95 3.91
N PRO A 131 -5.95 11.49 3.42
CA PRO A 131 -5.07 10.76 2.51
C PRO A 131 -4.35 9.57 3.18
N ASN A 132 -4.26 9.52 4.52
CA ASN A 132 -3.79 8.34 5.24
C ASN A 132 -4.82 7.20 5.18
N ILE A 133 -6.10 7.52 5.36
CA ILE A 133 -7.19 6.54 5.24
C ILE A 133 -7.23 6.01 3.80
N LYS A 134 -7.17 6.90 2.80
CA LYS A 134 -7.10 6.51 1.39
C LYS A 134 -5.97 5.55 1.09
N PHE A 135 -4.76 5.84 1.59
CA PHE A 135 -3.62 4.94 1.41
C PHE A 135 -3.85 3.56 2.04
N ARG A 136 -4.39 3.50 3.26
CA ARG A 136 -4.71 2.21 3.91
C ARG A 136 -5.80 1.44 3.17
N SER A 137 -6.86 2.10 2.72
CA SER A 137 -7.91 1.50 1.89
C SER A 137 -7.35 0.98 0.58
N PHE A 138 -6.44 1.72 -0.07
CA PHE A 138 -5.76 1.28 -1.27
C PHE A 138 -4.94 0.01 -1.04
N VAL A 139 -4.17 -0.07 0.05
CA VAL A 139 -3.44 -1.30 0.42
C VAL A 139 -4.40 -2.46 0.65
N CYS A 140 -5.51 -2.25 1.34
CA CYS A 140 -6.54 -3.28 1.54
C CYS A 140 -7.11 -3.78 0.21
N SER A 141 -7.37 -2.88 -0.74
CA SER A 141 -7.79 -3.24 -2.10
C SER A 141 -6.73 -4.07 -2.82
N GLY A 142 -5.45 -3.70 -2.71
CA GLY A 142 -4.33 -4.44 -3.30
C GLY A 142 -4.22 -5.86 -2.74
N LEU A 143 -4.46 -6.04 -1.44
CA LEU A 143 -4.49 -7.36 -0.80
C LEU A 143 -5.71 -8.18 -1.23
N ASN A 144 -6.91 -7.58 -1.30
CA ASN A 144 -8.11 -8.26 -1.79
C ASN A 144 -7.95 -8.77 -3.23
N ASN A 145 -7.18 -8.06 -4.06
CA ASN A 145 -6.87 -8.48 -5.43
C ASN A 145 -5.67 -9.43 -5.53
N GLY A 146 -4.91 -9.66 -4.45
CA GLY A 146 -3.64 -10.39 -4.50
C GLY A 146 -2.52 -9.67 -5.25
N MET A 147 -2.69 -8.39 -5.59
CA MET A 147 -1.84 -7.64 -6.52
C MET A 147 -0.93 -6.60 -5.86
N MET A 148 -0.94 -6.46 -4.52
CA MET A 148 -0.20 -5.38 -3.84
C MET A 148 1.30 -5.36 -4.20
N HIS A 149 1.93 -6.52 -4.37
CA HIS A 149 3.33 -6.62 -4.76
C HIS A 149 3.59 -6.15 -6.20
N GLU A 150 2.69 -6.44 -7.15
CA GLU A 150 2.77 -5.95 -8.53
C GLU A 150 2.46 -4.45 -8.62
N TRP A 151 1.53 -3.96 -7.80
CA TRP A 151 1.21 -2.53 -7.74
C TRP A 151 2.41 -1.68 -7.29
N ILE A 152 3.34 -2.21 -6.48
CA ILE A 152 4.61 -1.53 -6.19
C ILE A 152 5.42 -1.32 -7.47
N CYS A 153 5.49 -2.32 -8.37
CA CYS A 153 6.17 -2.19 -9.65
C CYS A 153 5.47 -1.13 -10.52
N VAL A 154 4.14 -1.15 -10.59
CA VAL A 154 3.36 -0.16 -11.33
C VAL A 154 3.63 1.25 -10.79
N MET A 155 3.54 1.45 -9.48
CA MET A 155 3.77 2.74 -8.83
C MET A 155 5.15 3.33 -9.12
N THR A 156 6.17 2.48 -9.30
CA THR A 156 7.58 2.90 -9.42
C THR A 156 8.11 2.91 -10.87
N ALA A 157 7.29 2.55 -11.86
CA ALA A 157 7.72 2.38 -13.25
C ALA A 157 7.95 3.71 -14.01
N ASP A 158 7.24 4.78 -13.67
CA ASP A 158 7.33 6.06 -14.38
C ASP A 158 8.42 6.96 -13.79
N ALA A 159 9.49 7.21 -14.57
CA ALA A 159 10.66 7.94 -14.11
C ALA A 159 10.37 9.41 -13.75
N ASP A 160 9.46 10.06 -14.46
CA ASP A 160 9.08 11.46 -14.20
C ASP A 160 8.31 11.59 -12.89
N THR A 161 7.35 10.70 -12.66
CA THR A 161 6.62 10.59 -11.40
C THR A 161 7.57 10.31 -10.24
N MET A 162 8.49 9.35 -10.41
CA MET A 162 9.50 9.04 -9.39
C MET A 162 10.43 10.23 -9.12
N GLY A 163 10.85 10.94 -10.16
CA GLY A 163 11.66 12.16 -10.06
C GLY A 163 10.94 13.29 -9.33
N LYS A 164 9.62 13.39 -9.49
CA LYS A 164 8.77 14.40 -8.83
C LYS A 164 8.61 14.13 -7.34
N PHE A 165 8.38 12.88 -6.94
CA PHE A 165 8.01 12.53 -5.58
C PHE A 165 9.16 12.08 -4.68
N TYR A 166 10.30 11.65 -5.25
CA TYR A 166 11.39 11.09 -4.47
C TYR A 166 12.72 11.78 -4.77
N GLU A 167 13.56 11.87 -3.75
CA GLU A 167 14.95 12.25 -3.89
C GLU A 167 15.76 11.15 -4.59
N ALA A 168 16.88 11.50 -5.23
CA ALA A 168 17.72 10.52 -5.93
C ALA A 168 18.31 9.44 -5.00
N TRP A 169 18.44 9.74 -3.71
CA TRP A 169 18.90 8.81 -2.67
C TRP A 169 17.75 8.02 -2.02
N ALA A 170 16.50 8.23 -2.45
CA ALA A 170 15.36 7.47 -1.95
C ALA A 170 15.55 5.97 -2.19
N PHE A 171 15.10 5.15 -1.24
CA PHE A 171 15.34 3.70 -1.28
C PHE A 171 14.77 3.08 -2.56
N VAL A 172 13.55 3.47 -2.91
CA VAL A 172 12.83 3.06 -4.13
C VAL A 172 13.47 3.58 -5.43
N ARG A 173 14.50 4.42 -5.36
CA ARG A 173 15.25 4.96 -6.50
C ARG A 173 16.71 4.52 -6.54
N LEU A 174 17.21 3.80 -5.53
CA LEU A 174 18.63 3.41 -5.47
C LEU A 174 19.00 2.43 -6.59
N SER A 175 18.13 1.45 -6.88
CA SER A 175 18.29 0.50 -7.99
C SER A 175 17.02 -0.30 -8.24
N ASP A 176 16.94 -1.00 -9.37
CA ASP A 176 15.86 -1.97 -9.64
C ASP A 176 15.79 -3.09 -8.59
N ASP A 177 16.91 -3.41 -7.92
CA ASP A 177 16.93 -4.45 -6.91
C ASP A 177 16.18 -4.05 -5.63
N THR A 178 16.16 -2.77 -5.24
CA THR A 178 15.43 -2.34 -4.03
C THR A 178 13.92 -2.45 -4.21
N VAL A 179 13.40 -2.11 -5.40
CA VAL A 179 12.00 -2.35 -5.77
C VAL A 179 11.71 -3.86 -5.76
N LYS A 180 12.57 -4.69 -6.36
CA LYS A 180 12.42 -6.15 -6.33
C LYS A 180 12.44 -6.71 -4.91
N GLN A 181 13.24 -6.17 -4.00
CA GLN A 181 13.23 -6.57 -2.58
C GLN A 181 11.89 -6.28 -1.92
N MET A 182 11.27 -5.13 -2.18
CA MET A 182 9.92 -4.81 -1.68
C MET A 182 8.87 -5.75 -2.26
N THR A 183 8.90 -5.98 -3.57
CA THR A 183 7.98 -6.90 -4.25
C THR A 183 8.11 -8.30 -3.69
N ARG A 184 9.33 -8.83 -3.51
CA ARG A 184 9.56 -10.14 -2.88
C ARG A 184 9.07 -10.19 -1.44
N ALA A 185 9.24 -9.11 -0.67
CA ALA A 185 8.74 -9.05 0.70
C ALA A 185 7.21 -9.12 0.76
N LEU A 186 6.51 -8.51 -0.20
CA LEU A 186 5.04 -8.50 -0.24
C LEU A 186 4.41 -9.72 -0.94
N ALA A 187 5.15 -10.38 -1.83
CA ALA A 187 4.66 -11.49 -2.65
C ALA A 187 3.97 -12.63 -1.87
N PRO A 188 4.43 -13.04 -0.66
CA PRO A 188 3.76 -14.10 0.11
C PRO A 188 2.28 -13.80 0.40
N LEU A 189 1.92 -12.52 0.56
CA LEU A 189 0.55 -12.11 0.84
C LEU A 189 -0.43 -12.45 -0.28
N ALA A 190 0.04 -12.62 -1.53
CA ALA A 190 -0.82 -13.01 -2.65
C ALA A 190 -1.42 -14.42 -2.50
N ASN A 191 -0.84 -15.26 -1.62
CA ASN A 191 -1.33 -16.61 -1.36
C ASN A 191 -2.54 -16.66 -0.40
N HIS A 192 -2.86 -15.53 0.25
CA HIS A 192 -3.94 -15.45 1.22
C HIS A 192 -5.19 -14.83 0.60
N LYS A 193 -6.37 -15.30 1.03
CA LYS A 193 -7.64 -14.70 0.65
C LYS A 193 -8.05 -13.64 1.65
N PHE A 194 -8.04 -12.40 1.21
CA PHE A 194 -8.50 -11.26 2.00
C PHE A 194 -9.92 -10.85 1.59
N ALA A 195 -10.70 -10.39 2.57
CA ALA A 195 -11.99 -9.73 2.39
C ALA A 195 -12.02 -8.50 3.31
N LEU A 196 -11.25 -7.48 2.93
CA LEU A 196 -11.05 -6.27 3.72
C LEU A 196 -11.96 -5.13 3.24
N SER A 197 -12.74 -4.56 4.15
CA SER A 197 -13.62 -3.40 3.87
C SER A 197 -12.80 -2.14 3.55
N LEU A 198 -13.01 -1.56 2.37
CA LEU A 198 -12.32 -0.31 1.98
C LEU A 198 -12.79 0.91 2.78
N ASP A 199 -14.03 0.85 3.27
CA ASP A 199 -14.70 1.88 4.08
C ASP A 199 -14.56 1.65 5.59
N TYR A 200 -13.76 0.66 6.03
CA TYR A 200 -13.66 0.24 7.43
C TYR A 200 -13.44 1.43 8.41
N GLU A 201 -12.62 2.40 8.01
CA GLU A 201 -12.27 3.58 8.82
C GLU A 201 -13.15 4.81 8.54
N THR A 202 -14.07 4.73 7.59
CA THR A 202 -14.98 5.82 7.20
C THR A 202 -16.43 5.53 7.53
N SER A 203 -16.85 4.26 7.66
CA SER A 203 -18.22 3.86 8.01
C SER A 203 -18.40 3.53 9.49
N ARG A 204 -17.32 3.24 10.24
CA ARG A 204 -17.37 2.89 11.67
C ARG A 204 -16.95 4.06 12.58
N TRP A 205 -17.83 5.06 12.68
CA TRP A 205 -17.70 6.17 13.64
C TRP A 205 -18.14 5.80 15.07
N ASP A 206 -18.47 4.53 15.32
CA ASP A 206 -19.07 4.03 16.57
C ASP A 206 -18.07 3.43 17.58
N LEU A 207 -16.76 3.64 17.38
CA LEU A 207 -15.74 3.29 18.37
C LEU A 207 -15.38 4.51 19.25
N HIS A 208 -16.36 4.96 20.04
CA HIS A 208 -16.16 5.77 21.24
C HIS A 208 -16.82 5.07 22.43
#